data_AF-A0A847NLZ7-F1
#
_entry.id   AF-A0A847NLZ7-F1
#
_cell.length_a   1.000
_cell.length_b   1.000
_cell.length_c   1.000
_cell.angle_alpha   90.00
_cell.angle_beta   90.00
_cell.angle_gamma   90.00
#
_symmetry.space_group_name_H-M   'P 1'
#
loop_
_entity.id
_entity.type
_entity.pdbx_description
1 polymer ?
#
loop_
_entity_poly.entity_id
_entity_poly.type
_entity_poly.pdbx_seq_one_letter_code
_entity_poly.pdbx_strand_id
1 'polypeptide(L)'
;MFDTYKYAFQIETTFRAVFKCERYGIGVLAESYFIEKNPFIALTTVLGNFYNKLDSRTKEKVDEFIEEYHLDMGKSIEEIGEEKIKKIIKEFNDIVRTV
;
A
#
# COMPACT_ATOMS: atom_id res chain seq x y z
N MET A 1 -3.40 6.63 -21.21
CA MET A 1 -2.13 5.92 -20.99
C MET A 1 -2.08 5.57 -19.52
N PHE A 2 -1.82 4.31 -19.19
CA PHE A 2 -1.73 3.88 -17.81
C PHE A 2 -0.51 4.56 -17.17
N ASP A 3 -0.77 5.50 -16.27
CA ASP A 3 0.28 6.26 -15.57
C ASP A 3 0.57 5.60 -14.22
N THR A 4 1.50 4.64 -14.23
CA THR A 4 1.91 3.86 -13.06
C THR A 4 2.45 4.75 -11.95
N TYR A 5 3.20 5.80 -12.32
CA TYR A 5 3.80 6.75 -11.38
C TYR A 5 2.73 7.48 -10.56
N LYS A 6 1.62 7.89 -11.18
CA LYS A 6 0.50 8.52 -10.47
C LYS A 6 -0.07 7.63 -9.35
N TYR A 7 -0.12 6.32 -9.55
CA TYR A 7 -0.61 5.38 -8.52
C TYR A 7 0.43 5.14 -7.44
N ALA A 8 1.70 5.00 -7.83
CA ALA A 8 2.80 4.91 -6.87
C ALA A 8 2.90 6.14 -5.97
N PHE A 9 2.74 7.34 -6.55
CA PHE A 9 2.76 8.59 -5.81
C PHE A 9 1.64 8.67 -4.76
N GLN A 10 0.44 8.16 -5.06
CA GLN A 10 -0.64 8.10 -4.06
C GLN A 10 -0.25 7.21 -2.87
N ILE A 11 0.34 6.04 -3.13
CA ILE A 11 0.81 5.15 -2.06
C ILE A 11 1.94 5.83 -1.27
N GLU A 12 2.89 6.50 -1.95
CA GLU A 12 3.96 7.28 -1.32
C GLU A 12 3.40 8.33 -0.35
N THR A 13 2.39 9.09 -0.77
CA THR A 13 1.80 10.13 0.10
C THR A 13 1.22 9.56 1.39
N THR A 14 0.45 8.46 1.31
CA THR A 14 -0.09 7.78 2.50
C THR A 14 1.03 7.18 3.36
N PHE A 15 2.03 6.53 2.75
CA PHE A 15 3.16 5.96 3.47
C PHE A 15 3.92 7.02 4.27
N ARG A 16 4.27 8.13 3.63
CA ARG A 16 5.01 9.23 4.28
C ARG A 16 4.17 9.91 5.35
N ALA A 17 2.86 10.02 5.18
CA ALA A 17 1.97 10.56 6.20
C ALA A 17 1.96 9.69 7.47
N VAL A 18 1.96 8.35 7.31
CA VAL A 18 1.98 7.39 8.42
C VAL A 18 3.33 7.37 9.13
N PHE A 19 4.42 7.23 8.38
CA PHE A 19 5.75 7.03 8.97
C PHE A 19 6.50 8.33 9.28
N LYS A 20 6.07 9.48 8.74
CA LYS A 20 6.73 10.79 8.88
C LYS A 20 8.24 10.69 8.62
N CYS A 21 8.60 10.01 7.53
CA CYS A 21 9.97 9.60 7.24
C CYS A 21 10.63 10.39 6.11
N GLU A 22 11.95 10.55 6.25
CA GLU A 22 12.85 11.10 5.24
C GLU A 22 13.11 10.11 4.09
N ARG A 23 13.95 10.46 3.11
CA ARG A 23 14.30 9.60 1.96
C ARG A 23 15.37 8.52 2.26
N TYR A 24 15.51 8.12 3.52
CA TYR A 24 16.44 7.08 3.95
C TYR A 24 15.80 6.17 4.99
N GLY A 25 16.45 5.03 5.29
CA GLY A 25 15.89 4.03 6.19
C GLY A 25 14.55 3.48 5.66
N ILE A 26 13.51 3.47 6.50
CA ILE A 26 12.19 2.98 6.09
C ILE A 26 11.58 3.79 4.93
N GLY A 27 11.96 5.06 4.78
CA GLY A 27 11.42 5.91 3.72
C GLY A 27 11.93 5.60 2.32
N VAL A 28 12.91 4.70 2.19
CA VAL A 28 13.27 4.10 0.89
C VAL A 28 12.10 3.28 0.31
N LEU A 29 11.29 2.66 1.17
CA LEU A 29 10.08 1.93 0.76
C LEU A 29 8.96 2.86 0.27
N ALA A 30 9.06 4.15 0.57
CA ALA A 30 8.09 5.15 0.16
C ALA A 30 8.42 5.77 -1.21
N GLU A 31 9.56 5.46 -1.82
CA GLU A 31 9.95 6.11 -3.07
C GLU A 31 9.09 5.59 -4.24
N SER A 32 8.46 6.50 -4.99
CA SER A 32 7.55 6.14 -6.09
C SER A 32 8.14 5.11 -7.06
N TYR A 33 9.41 5.22 -7.47
CA TYR A 33 10.04 4.25 -8.38
C TYR A 33 10.14 2.83 -7.79
N PHE A 34 10.28 2.72 -6.46
CA PHE A 34 10.29 1.44 -5.75
C PHE A 34 8.87 0.89 -5.67
N ILE A 35 7.90 1.75 -5.34
CA ILE A 35 6.47 1.41 -5.25
C ILE A 35 5.92 0.98 -6.61
N GLU A 36 6.31 1.62 -7.71
CA GLU A 36 5.90 1.21 -9.06
C GLU A 36 6.25 -0.26 -9.33
N LYS A 37 7.40 -0.72 -8.83
CA LYS A 37 7.88 -2.10 -8.99
C LYS A 37 7.38 -3.04 -7.89
N ASN A 38 7.09 -2.51 -6.69
CA ASN A 38 6.80 -3.30 -5.49
C ASN A 38 5.69 -2.65 -4.63
N PRO A 39 4.49 -2.40 -5.16
CA PRO A 39 3.46 -1.65 -4.45
C PRO A 39 3.03 -2.34 -3.16
N PHE A 40 2.93 -3.67 -3.18
CA PHE A 40 2.52 -4.44 -2.00
C PHE A 40 3.47 -4.33 -0.82
N ILE A 41 4.78 -4.15 -1.04
CA ILE A 41 5.73 -3.97 0.07
C ILE A 41 5.39 -2.70 0.83
N ALA A 42 5.14 -1.58 0.13
CA ALA A 42 4.76 -0.33 0.76
C ALA A 42 3.40 -0.41 1.48
N LEU A 43 2.39 -0.98 0.81
CA LEU A 43 1.04 -1.14 1.35
C LEU A 43 1.04 -1.98 2.65
N THR A 44 1.62 -3.17 2.59
CA THR A 44 1.66 -4.11 3.74
C THR A 44 2.55 -3.60 4.87
N THR A 45 3.61 -2.84 4.58
CA THR A 45 4.41 -2.17 5.62
C THR A 45 3.57 -1.17 6.41
N VAL A 46 2.74 -0.37 5.74
CA VAL A 46 1.81 0.57 6.40
C VAL A 46 0.77 -0.18 7.23
N LEU A 47 0.11 -1.19 6.67
CA LEU A 47 -0.91 -1.95 7.39
C LEU A 47 -0.31 -2.72 8.59
N GLY A 48 0.86 -3.33 8.41
CA GLY A 48 1.59 -4.06 9.44
C GLY A 48 2.00 -3.19 10.63
N ASN A 49 2.31 -1.91 10.40
CA ASN A 49 2.64 -0.95 11.47
C ASN A 49 1.48 -0.75 12.47
N PHE A 50 0.24 -0.95 12.03
CA PHE A 50 -0.94 -0.82 12.88
C PHE A 50 -1.42 -2.15 13.47
N TYR A 51 -1.12 -3.29 12.83
CA TYR A 51 -1.79 -4.58 13.05
C TYR A 51 -2.00 -5.00 14.51
N ASN A 52 -0.98 -4.85 15.37
CA ASN A 52 -1.05 -5.25 16.78
C ASN A 52 -1.83 -4.27 17.67
N LYS A 53 -2.18 -3.10 17.16
CA LYS A 53 -2.94 -2.04 17.85
C LYS A 53 -4.40 -1.96 17.40
N LEU A 54 -4.78 -2.70 16.35
CA LEU A 54 -6.12 -2.71 15.80
C LEU A 54 -7.11 -3.45 16.71
N ASP A 55 -8.37 -3.00 16.70
CA ASP A 55 -9.49 -3.82 17.17
C ASP A 55 -9.72 -5.02 16.23
N SER A 56 -10.51 -5.99 16.69
CA SER A 56 -10.74 -7.24 15.94
C SER A 56 -11.36 -7.02 14.56
N ARG A 57 -12.27 -6.04 14.42
CA ARG A 57 -12.96 -5.77 13.15
C ARG A 57 -12.02 -5.12 12.15
N THR A 58 -11.17 -4.20 12.60
CA THR A 58 -10.20 -3.56 11.70
C THR A 58 -9.08 -4.53 11.32
N LYS A 59 -8.69 -5.43 12.24
CA LYS A 59 -7.75 -6.52 11.94
C LYS A 59 -8.29 -7.46 10.86
N GLU A 60 -9.55 -7.88 10.96
CA GLU A 60 -10.22 -8.71 9.95
C GLU A 60 -10.15 -8.09 8.55
N LYS A 61 -10.39 -6.77 8.42
CA LYS A 61 -10.25 -6.07 7.13
C LYS A 61 -8.83 -6.08 6.57
N VAL A 62 -7.81 -6.01 7.44
CA VAL A 62 -6.41 -6.12 7.01
C VAL A 62 -6.12 -7.53 6.52
N ASP A 63 -6.60 -8.55 7.23
CA ASP A 63 -6.43 -9.95 6.86
C ASP A 63 -7.14 -10.24 5.52
N GLU A 64 -8.39 -9.78 5.35
CA GLU A 64 -9.16 -9.88 4.09
C GLU A 64 -8.44 -9.20 2.92
N PHE A 65 -7.91 -7.99 3.13
CA PHE A 65 -7.14 -7.27 2.10
C PHE A 65 -5.89 -8.06 1.67
N ILE A 66 -5.16 -8.62 2.64
CA ILE A 66 -3.97 -9.42 2.36
C ILE A 66 -4.35 -10.71 1.62
N GLU A 67 -5.40 -11.40 2.06
CA GLU A 67 -5.89 -12.63 1.43
C GLU A 67 -6.39 -12.38 0.01
N GLU A 68 -7.14 -11.29 -0.24
CA GLU A 68 -7.66 -10.99 -1.57
C GLU A 68 -6.55 -10.77 -2.59
N TYR A 69 -5.46 -10.11 -2.19
CA TYR A 69 -4.42 -9.66 -3.12
C TYR A 69 -3.08 -10.39 -2.99
N HIS A 70 -2.99 -11.48 -2.21
CA HIS A 70 -1.72 -12.20 -2.01
C HIS A 70 -1.09 -12.71 -3.32
N LEU A 71 -1.90 -13.04 -4.34
CA LEU A 71 -1.42 -13.50 -5.65
C LEU A 71 -0.84 -12.38 -6.53
N ASP A 72 -1.05 -11.12 -6.15
CA ASP A 72 -0.44 -9.97 -6.82
C ASP A 72 0.80 -9.47 -6.08
N MET A 73 1.13 -10.06 -4.93
CA MET A 73 2.38 -9.77 -4.24
C MET A 73 3.57 -10.15 -5.13
N GLY A 74 4.48 -9.19 -5.30
CA GLY A 74 5.65 -9.33 -6.18
C GLY A 74 5.43 -8.81 -7.61
N LYS A 75 4.21 -8.42 -7.98
CA LYS A 75 3.94 -7.75 -9.25
C LYS A 75 4.15 -6.23 -9.14
N SER A 76 4.64 -5.63 -10.21
CA SER A 76 4.63 -4.18 -10.42
C SER A 76 3.22 -3.63 -10.65
N ILE A 77 3.05 -2.31 -10.54
CA ILE A 77 1.78 -1.63 -10.85
C ILE A 77 1.35 -1.92 -12.29
N GLU A 78 2.29 -1.96 -13.23
CA GLU A 78 2.01 -2.29 -14.63
C GLU A 78 1.41 -3.69 -14.78
N GLU A 79 2.01 -4.69 -14.13
CA GLU A 79 1.56 -6.09 -14.16
C GLU A 79 0.23 -6.31 -13.43
N ILE A 80 -0.06 -5.51 -12.40
CA ILE A 80 -1.35 -5.52 -11.69
C ILE A 80 -2.47 -4.98 -12.59
N GLY A 81 -2.18 -3.98 -13.41
CA GLY A 81 -3.13 -3.32 -14.30
C GLY A 81 -3.94 -2.22 -13.62
N GLU A 82 -4.37 -1.25 -14.44
CA GLU A 82 -4.89 0.04 -13.97
C GLU A 82 -6.14 -0.09 -13.08
N GLU A 83 -7.13 -0.87 -13.51
CA GLU A 83 -8.39 -0.99 -12.76
C GLU A 83 -8.18 -1.69 -11.42
N LYS A 84 -7.27 -2.68 -11.38
CA LYS A 84 -6.99 -3.43 -10.15
C LYS A 84 -6.18 -2.60 -9.16
N ILE A 85 -5.16 -1.86 -9.61
CA ILE A 85 -4.38 -0.99 -8.69
C ILE A 85 -5.25 0.14 -8.12
N LYS A 86 -6.19 0.70 -8.90
CA LYS A 86 -7.18 1.67 -8.38
C LYS A 86 -7.99 1.08 -7.24
N LYS A 87 -8.49 -0.15 -7.40
CA LYS A 87 -9.25 -0.87 -6.36
C LYS A 87 -8.40 -1.08 -5.11
N ILE A 88 -7.19 -1.61 -5.28
CA ILE A 88 -6.23 -1.86 -4.19
C ILE A 88 -5.95 -0.58 -3.40
N ILE A 89 -5.62 0.53 -4.08
CA ILE A 89 -5.33 1.81 -3.42
C ILE A 89 -6.54 2.36 -2.68
N LYS A 90 -7.74 2.21 -3.25
CA LYS A 90 -8.98 2.64 -2.60
C LYS A 90 -9.22 1.89 -1.29
N GLU A 91 -9.18 0.56 -1.33
CA GLU A 91 -9.42 -0.27 -0.14
C GLU A 91 -8.34 -0.08 0.91
N PHE A 92 -7.07 0.03 0.50
CA PHE A 92 -5.97 0.39 1.38
C PHE A 92 -6.23 1.71 2.12
N ASN A 93 -6.62 2.77 1.40
CA ASN A 93 -6.89 4.06 2.02
C ASN A 93 -8.13 4.01 2.93
N ASP A 94 -9.14 3.21 2.59
CA ASP A 94 -10.33 3.04 3.43
C ASP A 94 -9.99 2.32 4.75
N ILE A 95 -9.08 1.35 4.75
CA ILE A 95 -8.54 0.73 5.97
C ILE A 95 -7.72 1.75 6.76
N VAL A 96 -6.79 2.47 6.10
CA VAL A 96 -5.93 3.48 6.76
C VAL A 96 -6.75 4.64 7.37
N ARG A 97 -7.95 4.94 6.88
CA ARG A 97 -8.83 5.93 7.50
C ARG A 97 -9.52 5.46 8.78
N THR A 98 -9.52 4.16 9.05
CA THR A 98 -10.13 3.57 10.26
C THR A 98 -9.15 3.39 11.41
N VAL A 99 -7.87 3.67 11.19
CA VAL A 99 -6.80 3.65 12.22
C VAL A 99 -6.52 5.00 12.85
#